data_AF-A0A6N7IIY1-F1
#
_entry.id   AF-A0A6N7IIY1-F1
#
_cell.length_a   1.000
_cell.length_b   1.000
_cell.length_c   1.000
_cell.angle_alpha   90.00
_cell.angle_beta   90.00
_cell.angle_gamma   90.00
#
_symmetry.space_group_name_H-M   'P 1'
#
loop_
_entity.id
_entity.type
_entity.pdbx_description
1 polymer ?
#
loop_
_entity_poly.entity_id
_entity_poly.type
_entity_poly.pdbx_seq_one_letter_code
_entity_poly.pdbx_strand_id
1 'polypeptide(L)'
;MFRHTSAGGGTGVEEHRGGWRWLAALAVAAAVAGGVATRDGHDPSPAQPPASSAASAPRSSPPSRPAPTSTTDHSPARLAAQVVKHADSARVNPHLLMAIAYNESNKPHDPALERAWQKIKPDAALGITNMHKAAFDEAKQGRGFADRNWQELPDDPDLAIEAAAWHLHDLAAQLPPTWPAPYTRDELLALGYNAGANNMKAFAHGATPGEVAQSYLDRLHGNWTTAGEAIRSLP
;
A
#
# COMPACT_ATOMS: atom_id res chain seq x y z
N MET A 1 -37.47 -50.89 16.79
CA MET A 1 -36.71 -51.72 15.83
C MET A 1 -35.57 -50.84 15.30
N PHE A 2 -34.32 -51.10 15.70
CA PHE A 2 -33.19 -50.24 15.35
C PHE A 2 -32.63 -50.57 13.96
N ARG A 3 -32.08 -49.57 13.27
CA ARG A 3 -31.08 -49.76 12.20
C ARG A 3 -29.92 -48.78 12.41
N HIS A 4 -28.71 -49.31 12.43
CA HIS A 4 -27.47 -48.55 12.27
C HIS A 4 -27.21 -48.29 10.78
N THR A 5 -26.67 -47.13 10.45
CA THR A 5 -25.77 -46.92 9.29
C THR A 5 -24.60 -46.04 9.73
N SER A 6 -23.42 -46.30 9.17
CA SER A 6 -22.14 -45.87 9.75
C SER A 6 -21.69 -44.48 9.33
N ALA A 7 -20.65 -43.99 10.02
CA ALA A 7 -19.89 -42.80 9.67
C ALA A 7 -19.27 -42.86 8.26
N GLY A 8 -19.08 -41.69 7.66
CA GLY A 8 -18.15 -41.45 6.56
C GLY A 8 -17.25 -40.26 6.92
N GLY A 9 -15.94 -40.46 6.93
CA GLY A 9 -14.97 -39.39 7.21
C GLY A 9 -14.65 -38.59 5.95
N GLY A 10 -14.51 -37.27 6.09
CA GLY A 10 -14.09 -36.37 5.02
C GLY A 10 -13.01 -35.40 5.48
N THR A 11 -11.74 -35.72 5.22
CA THR A 11 -10.60 -34.84 5.54
C THR A 11 -10.46 -33.73 4.50
N GLY A 12 -11.34 -32.72 4.59
CA GLY A 12 -11.27 -31.51 3.77
C GLY A 12 -10.29 -30.49 4.34
N VAL A 13 -9.00 -30.60 3.99
CA VAL A 13 -8.07 -29.47 4.12
C VAL A 13 -8.31 -28.55 2.94
N GLU A 14 -9.26 -27.63 3.06
CA GLU A 14 -9.47 -26.57 2.07
C GLU A 14 -8.33 -25.55 2.15
N GLU A 15 -7.28 -25.84 1.39
CA GLU A 15 -6.16 -24.96 1.15
C GLU A 15 -6.65 -23.66 0.48
N HIS A 16 -6.66 -22.55 1.23
CA HIS A 16 -7.18 -21.24 0.81
C HIS A 16 -6.33 -20.54 -0.28
N ARG A 17 -6.15 -21.20 -1.44
CA ARG A 17 -5.52 -20.67 -2.67
C ARG A 17 -6.45 -19.69 -3.42
N GLY A 18 -6.92 -18.66 -2.71
CA GLY A 18 -7.98 -17.75 -3.15
C GLY A 18 -7.62 -16.26 -3.17
N GLY A 19 -6.34 -15.89 -3.25
CA GLY A 19 -5.87 -14.52 -2.97
C GLY A 19 -4.92 -13.88 -4.01
N TRP A 20 -5.03 -14.19 -5.31
CA TRP A 20 -4.07 -13.65 -6.31
C TRP A 20 -4.67 -13.32 -7.68
N ARG A 21 -5.83 -12.64 -7.69
CA ARG A 21 -6.42 -12.01 -8.89
C ARG A 21 -6.79 -10.55 -8.55
N TRP A 22 -6.93 -9.69 -9.57
CA TRP A 22 -7.08 -8.22 -9.51
C TRP A 22 -5.78 -7.39 -9.42
N LEU A 23 -5.01 -7.40 -10.51
CA LEU A 23 -3.93 -6.44 -10.83
C LEU A 23 -4.25 -5.58 -12.07
N ALA A 24 -5.43 -4.95 -12.07
CA ALA A 24 -5.93 -3.95 -13.03
C ALA A 24 -7.21 -3.33 -12.43
N ALA A 25 -7.62 -2.08 -12.61
CA ALA A 25 -7.00 -0.87 -13.20
C ALA A 25 -7.59 0.35 -12.40
N LEU A 26 -7.29 1.65 -12.59
CA LEU A 26 -7.07 2.46 -13.80
C LEU A 26 -6.16 3.67 -13.50
N ALA A 27 -5.61 4.28 -14.55
CA ALA A 27 -4.99 5.60 -14.50
C ALA A 27 -5.48 6.47 -15.67
N VAL A 28 -5.95 7.69 -15.40
CA VAL A 28 -6.34 8.73 -16.37
C VAL A 28 -6.18 10.11 -15.69
N ALA A 29 -5.82 11.22 -16.35
CA ALA A 29 -4.61 11.53 -17.14
C ALA A 29 -4.73 12.98 -17.68
N ALA A 30 -3.65 13.77 -17.68
CA ALA A 30 -3.54 15.01 -18.44
C ALA A 30 -2.08 15.42 -18.69
N ALA A 31 -1.77 15.85 -19.92
CA ALA A 31 -0.52 16.53 -20.33
C ALA A 31 -0.83 18.04 -20.59
N VAL A 32 0.01 18.96 -21.10
CA VAL A 32 1.17 18.97 -22.03
C VAL A 32 1.97 20.29 -21.79
N ALA A 33 3.04 20.74 -22.47
CA ALA A 33 3.87 20.33 -23.63
C ALA A 33 5.24 21.05 -23.61
N GLY A 34 6.18 20.61 -24.47
CA GLY A 34 7.41 21.33 -24.84
C GLY A 34 8.70 20.79 -24.21
N GLY A 35 9.84 20.69 -24.90
CA GLY A 35 10.15 21.04 -26.30
C GLY A 35 11.46 20.39 -26.78
N VAL A 36 11.77 20.50 -28.08
CA VAL A 36 12.82 19.70 -28.75
C VAL A 36 14.18 20.43 -28.85
N ALA A 37 15.28 19.72 -28.61
CA ALA A 37 16.60 20.05 -29.15
C ALA A 37 17.45 18.78 -29.38
N THR A 38 18.02 18.63 -30.57
CA THR A 38 19.03 17.61 -30.93
C THR A 38 20.34 18.27 -31.33
N ARG A 39 21.47 17.55 -31.21
CA ARG A 39 22.64 17.66 -32.11
C ARG A 39 23.68 16.57 -31.86
N ASP A 40 24.38 16.22 -32.93
CA ASP A 40 25.31 15.10 -33.06
C ASP A 40 26.76 15.45 -32.72
N GLY A 41 27.61 14.43 -32.55
CA GLY A 41 29.06 14.58 -32.37
C GLY A 41 29.84 13.29 -32.71
N HIS A 42 30.91 13.43 -33.49
CA HIS A 42 31.74 12.38 -34.13
C HIS A 42 33.14 12.99 -34.37
N ASP A 43 34.27 12.30 -34.42
CA ASP A 43 34.67 10.89 -34.13
C ASP A 43 36.22 10.98 -33.86
N PRO A 44 37.11 9.99 -34.10
CA PRO A 44 37.08 8.52 -34.01
C PRO A 44 38.04 7.95 -32.94
N SER A 45 38.17 6.61 -32.92
CA SER A 45 39.16 5.81 -32.16
C SER A 45 40.63 6.12 -32.51
N PRO A 46 41.62 5.67 -31.68
CA PRO A 46 42.33 4.45 -32.11
C PRO A 46 42.81 3.47 -31.01
N ALA A 47 42.86 2.19 -31.42
CA ALA A 47 43.84 1.14 -31.09
C ALA A 47 43.94 0.53 -29.66
N GLN A 48 43.79 -0.80 -29.63
CA GLN A 48 44.15 -1.74 -28.56
C GLN A 48 45.45 -2.48 -28.95
N PRO A 49 46.27 -2.98 -27.99
CA PRO A 49 46.62 -4.42 -28.01
C PRO A 49 46.70 -5.00 -26.55
N PRO A 50 47.24 -6.21 -26.28
CA PRO A 50 46.36 -7.39 -26.22
C PRO A 50 46.47 -8.28 -24.96
N ALA A 51 45.43 -9.09 -24.77
CA ALA A 51 45.41 -10.44 -24.15
C ALA A 51 46.14 -10.73 -22.81
N SER A 52 45.38 -11.24 -21.84
CA SER A 52 45.84 -12.27 -20.90
C SER A 52 44.66 -13.10 -20.38
N SER A 53 44.56 -14.36 -20.83
CA SER A 53 43.51 -15.29 -20.38
C SER A 53 43.89 -15.92 -19.04
N ALA A 54 43.33 -15.42 -17.94
CA ALA A 54 43.45 -16.07 -16.63
C ALA A 54 42.49 -17.27 -16.52
N ALA A 55 42.99 -18.41 -16.03
CA ALA A 55 42.24 -19.66 -15.99
C ALA A 55 41.14 -19.69 -14.92
N SER A 56 40.02 -20.34 -15.23
CA SER A 56 38.88 -20.53 -14.32
C SER A 56 39.23 -21.48 -13.17
N ALA A 57 39.57 -20.94 -12.00
CA ALA A 57 39.60 -21.71 -10.77
C ALA A 57 38.15 -22.07 -10.33
N PRO A 58 37.86 -23.32 -9.93
CA PRO A 58 36.54 -23.70 -9.44
C PRO A 58 36.27 -23.00 -8.10
N ARG A 59 35.29 -22.10 -8.07
CA ARG A 59 34.82 -21.48 -6.83
C ARG A 59 33.99 -22.50 -6.06
N SER A 60 34.46 -22.90 -4.88
CA SER A 60 33.68 -23.67 -3.92
C SER A 60 32.37 -22.96 -3.61
N SER A 61 31.23 -23.63 -3.82
CA SER A 61 29.92 -23.10 -3.45
C SER A 61 29.89 -22.77 -1.95
N PRO A 62 29.46 -21.57 -1.52
CA PRO A 62 29.19 -21.33 -0.11
C PRO A 62 28.06 -22.26 0.35
N PRO A 63 28.07 -22.73 1.60
CA PRO A 63 27.00 -23.58 2.11
C PRO A 63 25.66 -22.84 2.03
N SER A 64 24.64 -23.52 1.52
CA SER A 64 23.29 -22.97 1.40
C SER A 64 22.77 -22.53 2.77
N ARG A 65 22.80 -21.23 3.04
CA ARG A 65 22.16 -20.64 4.21
C ARG A 65 20.68 -21.05 4.17
N PRO A 66 20.10 -21.62 5.25
CA PRO A 66 18.68 -21.92 5.27
C PRO A 66 17.91 -20.63 4.94
N ALA A 67 16.94 -20.73 4.03
CA ALA A 67 16.09 -19.60 3.70
C ALA A 67 15.42 -19.10 4.99
N PRO A 68 15.34 -17.78 5.23
CA PRO A 68 14.66 -17.27 6.40
C PRO A 68 13.19 -17.68 6.33
N THR A 69 12.77 -18.57 7.22
CA THR A 69 11.36 -18.90 7.45
C THR A 69 10.71 -17.77 8.24
N SER A 70 10.76 -16.57 7.67
CA SER A 70 10.18 -15.35 8.19
C SER A 70 8.84 -15.09 7.49
N THR A 71 7.87 -15.95 7.75
CA THR A 71 6.47 -15.51 7.82
C THR A 71 6.31 -14.60 9.05
N THR A 72 7.01 -13.47 9.04
CA THR A 72 6.80 -12.38 9.97
C THR A 72 5.33 -12.00 9.83
N ASP A 73 4.61 -11.91 10.94
CA ASP A 73 3.20 -11.51 10.86
C ASP A 73 3.12 -10.05 10.37
N HIS A 74 2.63 -9.88 9.14
CA HIS A 74 2.44 -8.57 8.52
C HIS A 74 1.12 -7.90 8.93
N SER A 75 0.33 -8.52 9.82
CA SER A 75 -0.89 -7.96 10.41
C SER A 75 -0.72 -6.51 10.89
N PRO A 76 -1.59 -5.58 10.45
CA PRO A 76 -1.62 -4.20 10.93
C PRO A 76 -1.77 -4.03 12.45
N ALA A 77 -2.31 -5.04 13.16
CA ALA A 77 -2.52 -5.00 14.61
C ALA A 77 -1.28 -4.56 15.40
N ARG A 78 -0.08 -5.00 14.97
CA ARG A 78 1.19 -4.67 15.62
C ARG A 78 1.53 -3.16 15.59
N LEU A 79 0.86 -2.39 14.74
CA LEU A 79 1.05 -0.95 14.58
C LEU A 79 -0.02 -0.12 15.31
N ALA A 80 -0.87 -0.73 16.15
CA ALA A 80 -1.95 -0.01 16.83
C ALA A 80 -1.46 1.20 17.66
N ALA A 81 -0.30 1.11 18.32
CA ALA A 81 0.27 2.22 19.07
C ALA A 81 0.72 3.37 18.16
N GLN A 82 1.32 3.05 17.01
CA GLN A 82 1.72 3.99 15.96
C GLN A 82 0.50 4.65 15.32
N VAL A 83 -0.55 3.87 15.04
CA VAL A 83 -1.84 4.39 14.55
C VAL A 83 -2.43 5.40 15.52
N VAL A 84 -2.51 5.11 16.82
CA VAL A 84 -3.05 6.05 17.81
C VAL A 84 -2.18 7.31 17.93
N LYS A 85 -0.86 7.16 18.05
CA LYS A 85 0.14 8.27 18.07
C LYS A 85 -0.04 9.24 16.90
N HIS A 86 -0.07 8.70 15.68
CA HIS A 86 -0.09 9.50 14.45
C HIS A 86 -1.49 10.04 14.13
N ALA A 87 -2.55 9.28 14.44
CA ALA A 87 -3.92 9.73 14.29
C ALA A 87 -4.24 10.92 15.21
N ASP A 88 -3.77 10.90 16.47
CA ASP A 88 -3.89 12.04 17.39
C ASP A 88 -3.10 13.26 16.87
N SER A 89 -1.84 13.04 16.50
CA SER A 89 -0.95 14.08 15.94
C SER A 89 -1.55 14.76 14.69
N ALA A 90 -2.16 13.98 13.80
CA ALA A 90 -2.83 14.46 12.60
C ALA A 90 -4.32 14.81 12.81
N ARG A 91 -4.88 14.61 14.01
CA ARG A 91 -6.30 14.83 14.36
C ARG A 91 -7.30 14.10 13.44
N VAL A 92 -7.02 12.84 13.14
CA VAL A 92 -7.89 11.92 12.39
C VAL A 92 -8.38 10.78 13.28
N ASN A 93 -9.42 10.05 12.86
CA ASN A 93 -9.95 8.93 13.64
C ASN A 93 -8.97 7.73 13.59
N PRO A 94 -8.44 7.23 14.72
CA PRO A 94 -7.55 6.07 14.72
C PRO A 94 -8.24 4.79 14.21
N HIS A 95 -9.55 4.60 14.46
CA HIS A 95 -10.29 3.46 13.89
C HIS A 95 -10.29 3.48 12.36
N LEU A 96 -10.46 4.65 11.74
CA LEU A 96 -10.39 4.81 10.28
C LEU A 96 -8.99 4.47 9.76
N LEU A 97 -7.94 5.01 10.38
CA LEU A 97 -6.56 4.76 9.95
C LEU A 97 -6.16 3.27 10.08
N MET A 98 -6.58 2.59 11.15
CA MET A 98 -6.40 1.15 11.29
C MET A 98 -7.24 0.35 10.28
N ALA A 99 -8.51 0.74 10.04
CA ALA A 99 -9.37 0.08 9.05
C ALA A 99 -8.81 0.22 7.61
N ILE A 100 -8.19 1.36 7.29
CA ILE A 100 -7.45 1.56 6.03
C ILE A 100 -6.22 0.63 5.98
N ALA A 101 -5.40 0.56 7.03
CA ALA A 101 -4.26 -0.37 7.07
C ALA A 101 -4.69 -1.83 6.88
N TYR A 102 -5.82 -2.26 7.46
CA TYR A 102 -6.43 -3.56 7.17
C TYR A 102 -6.90 -3.70 5.71
N ASN A 103 -7.55 -2.68 5.14
CA ASN A 103 -8.00 -2.68 3.74
C ASN A 103 -6.88 -2.88 2.72
N GLU A 104 -5.70 -2.29 2.99
CA GLU A 104 -4.53 -2.42 2.13
C GLU A 104 -3.78 -3.74 2.35
N SER A 105 -3.67 -4.20 3.60
CA SER A 105 -3.00 -5.46 3.98
C SER A 105 -3.56 -6.75 3.38
N ASN A 106 -4.63 -6.65 2.59
CA ASN A 106 -5.12 -7.70 1.70
C ASN A 106 -4.11 -8.11 0.59
N LYS A 107 -2.89 -7.55 0.57
CA LYS A 107 -1.75 -7.98 -0.25
C LYS A 107 -0.50 -8.17 0.64
N PRO A 108 0.43 -9.09 0.31
CA PRO A 108 1.69 -9.23 1.04
C PRO A 108 2.61 -8.02 0.83
N HIS A 109 2.89 -7.29 1.92
CA HIS A 109 3.79 -6.13 1.96
C HIS A 109 5.23 -6.51 2.29
N ASP A 110 5.85 -7.36 1.46
CA ASP A 110 7.26 -7.72 1.63
C ASP A 110 8.19 -6.64 1.02
N PRO A 111 9.18 -6.10 1.77
CA PRO A 111 10.01 -4.99 1.30
C PRO A 111 10.94 -5.28 0.12
N ALA A 112 11.21 -6.56 -0.17
CA ALA A 112 11.98 -6.97 -1.34
C ALA A 112 11.08 -7.19 -2.56
N LEU A 113 9.87 -7.73 -2.38
CA LEU A 113 8.85 -7.85 -3.43
C LEU A 113 8.36 -6.48 -3.90
N GLU A 114 8.07 -5.55 -2.99
CA GLU A 114 7.64 -4.19 -3.34
C GLU A 114 8.73 -3.45 -4.14
N ARG A 115 10.00 -3.55 -3.74
CA ARG A 115 11.13 -3.01 -4.52
C ARG A 115 11.34 -3.69 -5.87
N ALA A 116 11.10 -5.00 -5.96
CA ALA A 116 11.17 -5.72 -7.23
C ALA A 116 10.06 -5.26 -8.18
N TRP A 117 8.85 -5.03 -7.64
CA TRP A 117 7.70 -4.51 -8.37
C TRP A 117 7.90 -3.04 -8.80
N GLN A 118 8.47 -2.17 -7.95
CA GLN A 118 8.76 -0.77 -8.29
C GLN A 118 9.67 -0.63 -9.52
N LYS A 119 10.60 -1.57 -9.74
CA LYS A 119 11.45 -1.59 -10.96
C LYS A 119 10.67 -1.84 -12.25
N ILE A 120 9.46 -2.39 -12.16
CA ILE A 120 8.53 -2.66 -13.26
C ILE A 120 7.45 -1.57 -13.33
N LYS A 121 7.05 -1.01 -12.19
CA LYS A 121 6.08 0.09 -12.04
C LYS A 121 6.63 1.17 -11.09
N PRO A 122 7.37 2.17 -11.59
CA PRO A 122 8.02 3.19 -10.74
C PRO A 122 7.06 4.04 -9.89
N ASP A 123 5.77 4.05 -10.25
CA ASP A 123 4.65 4.77 -9.63
C ASP A 123 3.78 3.90 -8.70
N ALA A 124 4.06 2.59 -8.62
CA ALA A 124 3.31 1.66 -7.77
C ALA A 124 3.44 2.02 -6.30
N ALA A 125 2.30 2.15 -5.63
CA ALA A 125 2.18 2.39 -4.20
C ALA A 125 2.94 1.38 -3.32
N LEU A 126 3.36 1.84 -2.13
CA LEU A 126 4.29 1.16 -1.24
C LEU A 126 3.84 1.16 0.23
N GLY A 127 4.40 0.22 1.00
CA GLY A 127 4.23 0.09 2.44
C GLY A 127 2.86 -0.46 2.84
N ILE A 128 2.70 -0.76 4.13
CA ILE A 128 1.48 -1.37 4.70
C ILE A 128 0.20 -0.52 4.54
N THR A 129 0.35 0.76 4.18
CA THR A 129 -0.74 1.70 3.88
C THR A 129 -0.93 1.94 2.38
N ASN A 130 -0.21 1.21 1.52
CA ASN A 130 -0.31 1.24 0.05
C ASN A 130 -0.36 2.69 -0.48
N MET A 131 0.59 3.51 -0.03
CA MET A 131 0.64 4.94 -0.28
C MET A 131 1.31 5.24 -1.62
N HIS A 132 0.71 6.13 -2.43
CA HIS A 132 1.29 6.60 -3.69
C HIS A 132 2.29 7.75 -3.49
N LYS A 133 3.30 7.84 -4.37
CA LYS A 133 4.38 8.85 -4.27
C LYS A 133 3.87 10.29 -4.19
N ALA A 134 2.90 10.65 -5.03
CA ALA A 134 2.34 12.01 -5.04
C ALA A 134 1.65 12.36 -3.70
N ALA A 135 0.79 11.45 -3.20
CA ALA A 135 0.13 11.61 -1.92
C ALA A 135 1.13 11.68 -0.73
N PHE A 136 2.25 10.94 -0.79
CA PHE A 136 3.33 11.07 0.21
C PHE A 136 4.09 12.41 0.11
N ASP A 137 4.45 12.85 -1.09
CA ASP A 137 5.19 14.10 -1.30
C ASP A 137 4.30 15.35 -1.07
N GLU A 138 2.97 15.21 -1.10
CA GLU A 138 2.01 16.17 -0.54
C GLU A 138 1.98 16.05 1.00
N ALA A 139 1.70 14.85 1.53
CA ALA A 139 1.47 14.63 2.95
C ALA A 139 2.69 14.91 3.85
N LYS A 140 3.92 14.99 3.32
CA LYS A 140 5.12 15.33 4.11
C LYS A 140 5.42 16.83 4.24
N GLN A 141 4.73 17.70 3.51
CA GLN A 141 5.08 19.11 3.42
C GLN A 141 4.92 19.83 4.78
N GLY A 142 6.00 20.47 5.24
CA GLY A 142 6.03 21.22 6.51
C GLY A 142 5.94 20.35 7.78
N ARG A 143 6.10 19.02 7.68
CA ARG A 143 5.95 18.06 8.78
C ARG A 143 7.29 17.44 9.18
N GLY A 144 7.31 16.72 10.32
CA GLY A 144 8.52 16.12 10.91
C GLY A 144 9.25 15.11 10.01
N PHE A 145 8.59 14.62 8.96
CA PHE A 145 9.12 13.68 7.97
C PHE A 145 9.34 14.31 6.57
N ALA A 146 9.38 15.64 6.45
CA ALA A 146 9.54 16.34 5.17
C ALA A 146 10.77 15.88 4.35
N ASP A 147 11.88 15.58 5.03
CA ASP A 147 13.13 15.11 4.41
C ASP A 147 13.12 13.62 4.05
N ARG A 148 12.09 12.86 4.44
CA ARG A 148 11.97 11.42 4.14
C ARG A 148 11.56 11.18 2.68
N ASN A 149 11.93 10.01 2.18
CA ASN A 149 11.62 9.52 0.83
C ASN A 149 10.52 8.45 0.90
N TRP A 150 9.54 8.56 0.01
CA TRP A 150 8.49 7.57 -0.22
C TRP A 150 9.02 6.13 -0.45
N GLN A 151 10.24 5.98 -0.95
CA GLN A 151 10.90 4.68 -1.13
C GLN A 151 11.32 3.99 0.18
N GLU A 152 11.17 4.65 1.33
CA GLU A 152 11.42 4.08 2.67
C GLU A 152 10.18 3.37 3.26
N LEU A 153 8.98 3.62 2.72
CA LEU A 153 7.72 3.07 3.22
C LEU A 153 7.63 1.53 3.34
N PRO A 154 8.32 0.71 2.52
CA PRO A 154 8.32 -0.74 2.71
C PRO A 154 9.01 -1.16 4.02
N ASP A 155 10.09 -0.47 4.42
CA ASP A 155 10.93 -0.85 5.56
C ASP A 155 10.63 -0.05 6.84
N ASP A 156 9.96 1.11 6.71
CA ASP A 156 9.51 1.95 7.81
C ASP A 156 7.97 2.02 7.88
N PRO A 157 7.32 1.04 8.54
CA PRO A 157 5.88 1.08 8.78
C PRO A 157 5.42 2.21 9.72
N ASP A 158 6.28 2.81 10.55
CA ASP A 158 5.89 3.97 11.36
C ASP A 158 5.69 5.19 10.46
N LEU A 159 6.61 5.42 9.51
CA LEU A 159 6.48 6.42 8.45
C LEU A 159 5.29 6.16 7.52
N ALA A 160 4.98 4.89 7.20
CA ALA A 160 3.82 4.53 6.37
C ALA A 160 2.49 4.89 7.05
N ILE A 161 2.42 4.76 8.39
CA ILE A 161 1.27 5.14 9.19
C ILE A 161 1.23 6.67 9.42
N GLU A 162 2.38 7.33 9.64
CA GLU A 162 2.48 8.80 9.75
C GLU A 162 2.00 9.49 8.47
N ALA A 163 2.52 9.08 7.31
CA ALA A 163 2.14 9.64 6.02
C ALA A 163 0.65 9.41 5.71
N ALA A 164 0.08 8.25 6.06
CA ALA A 164 -1.34 7.98 5.89
C ALA A 164 -2.21 8.83 6.82
N ALA A 165 -1.82 9.02 8.09
CA ALA A 165 -2.52 9.88 9.04
C ALA A 165 -2.58 11.33 8.53
N TRP A 166 -1.45 11.85 8.04
CA TRP A 166 -1.38 13.21 7.50
C TRP A 166 -2.05 13.37 6.13
N HIS A 167 -2.05 12.34 5.26
CA HIS A 167 -2.84 12.38 4.03
C HIS A 167 -4.35 12.44 4.32
N LEU A 168 -4.82 11.71 5.33
CA LEU A 168 -6.22 11.79 5.80
C LEU A 168 -6.56 13.16 6.41
N HIS A 169 -5.60 13.85 7.02
CA HIS A 169 -5.76 15.25 7.47
C HIS A 169 -5.93 16.21 6.27
N ASP A 170 -5.12 16.06 5.23
CA ASP A 170 -5.18 16.91 4.03
C ASP A 170 -6.42 16.64 3.17
N LEU A 171 -6.93 15.40 3.18
CA LEU A 171 -8.25 15.06 2.64
C LEU A 171 -9.37 15.70 3.49
N ALA A 172 -9.27 15.66 4.82
CA ALA A 172 -10.26 16.26 5.71
C ALA A 172 -10.35 17.79 5.58
N ALA A 173 -9.23 18.47 5.36
CA ALA A 173 -9.19 19.91 5.07
C ALA A 173 -9.84 20.29 3.73
N GLN A 174 -10.09 19.31 2.86
CA GLN A 174 -10.69 19.49 1.52
C GLN A 174 -12.16 19.06 1.42
N LEU A 175 -12.76 18.55 2.50
CA LEU A 175 -14.20 18.28 2.56
C LEU A 175 -15.00 19.58 2.73
N PRO A 176 -16.19 19.69 2.13
CA PRO A 176 -17.11 20.78 2.45
C PRO A 176 -17.58 20.66 3.91
N PRO A 177 -17.95 21.77 4.58
CA PRO A 177 -18.35 21.75 6.00
C PRO A 177 -19.65 20.99 6.25
N THR A 178 -20.49 20.83 5.22
CA THR A 178 -21.66 19.96 5.15
C THR A 178 -21.78 19.38 3.75
N TRP A 179 -22.42 18.23 3.60
CA TRP A 179 -22.62 17.57 2.30
C TRP A 179 -24.01 16.90 2.22
N PRO A 180 -24.62 16.81 1.03
CA PRO A 180 -25.93 16.17 0.83
C PRO A 180 -25.90 14.64 0.73
N ALA A 181 -24.72 14.04 0.49
CA ALA A 181 -24.60 12.59 0.34
C ALA A 181 -24.80 11.82 1.66
N PRO A 182 -25.25 10.55 1.63
CA PRO A 182 -25.51 9.75 2.83
C PRO A 182 -24.25 9.25 3.56
N TYR A 183 -23.06 9.52 3.03
CA TYR A 183 -21.79 9.07 3.60
C TYR A 183 -21.42 9.82 4.88
N THR A 184 -20.86 9.09 5.84
CA THR A 184 -20.16 9.69 6.99
C THR A 184 -18.84 10.34 6.55
N ARG A 185 -18.27 11.18 7.43
CA ARG A 185 -16.97 11.81 7.20
C ARG A 185 -15.87 10.78 6.94
N ASP A 186 -15.87 9.69 7.70
CA ASP A 186 -14.79 8.70 7.63
C ASP A 186 -14.90 7.80 6.39
N GLU A 187 -16.11 7.55 5.88
CA GLU A 187 -16.31 6.91 4.56
C GLU A 187 -15.87 7.82 3.42
N LEU A 188 -16.17 9.13 3.48
CA LEU A 188 -15.66 10.09 2.48
C LEU A 188 -14.13 10.17 2.50
N LEU A 189 -13.50 10.11 3.68
CA LEU A 189 -12.04 10.06 3.80
C LEU A 189 -11.46 8.76 3.26
N ALA A 190 -12.09 7.61 3.50
CA ALA A 190 -11.67 6.33 2.92
C ALA A 190 -11.82 6.31 1.39
N LEU A 191 -12.91 6.87 0.85
CA LEU A 191 -13.08 7.09 -0.58
C LEU A 191 -12.04 8.07 -1.15
N GLY A 192 -11.65 9.10 -0.39
CA GLY A 192 -10.58 10.03 -0.74
C GLY A 192 -9.20 9.40 -0.73
N TYR A 193 -8.95 8.46 0.18
CA TYR A 193 -7.72 7.67 0.23
C TYR A 193 -7.63 6.72 -0.97
N ASN A 194 -8.74 6.04 -1.31
CA ASN A 194 -8.78 5.08 -2.41
C ASN A 194 -8.82 5.72 -3.81
N ALA A 195 -9.54 6.84 -3.98
CA ALA A 195 -9.85 7.42 -5.29
C ALA A 195 -9.39 8.89 -5.45
N GLY A 196 -8.75 9.48 -4.45
CA GLY A 196 -8.24 10.85 -4.46
C GLY A 196 -9.27 11.93 -4.13
N ALA A 197 -8.77 13.09 -3.72
CA ALA A 197 -9.58 14.20 -3.17
C ALA A 197 -10.70 14.72 -4.09
N ASN A 198 -10.53 14.64 -5.41
CA ASN A 198 -11.56 15.08 -6.36
C ASN A 198 -12.75 14.13 -6.45
N ASN A 199 -12.51 12.82 -6.37
CA ASN A 199 -13.58 11.83 -6.33
C ASN A 199 -14.29 11.89 -4.97
N MET A 200 -13.58 12.04 -3.86
CA MET A 200 -14.16 12.33 -2.54
C MET A 200 -15.14 13.52 -2.56
N LYS A 201 -14.77 14.64 -3.21
CA LYS A 201 -15.67 15.80 -3.36
C LYS A 201 -16.90 15.46 -4.21
N ALA A 202 -16.73 14.71 -5.31
CA ALA A 202 -17.85 14.25 -6.12
C ALA A 202 -18.81 13.34 -5.34
N PHE A 203 -18.29 12.40 -4.55
CA PHE A 203 -19.08 11.51 -3.69
C PHE A 203 -19.79 12.29 -2.58
N ALA A 204 -19.15 13.30 -1.98
CA ALA A 204 -19.80 14.22 -1.03
C ALA A 204 -20.97 14.98 -1.68
N HIS A 205 -20.84 15.36 -2.95
CA HIS A 205 -21.93 15.97 -3.74
C HIS A 205 -22.96 14.96 -4.27
N GLY A 206 -22.88 13.67 -3.90
CA GLY A 206 -23.88 12.65 -4.22
C GLY A 206 -23.62 11.83 -5.48
N ALA A 207 -22.40 11.86 -6.04
CA ALA A 207 -22.01 10.89 -7.07
C ALA A 207 -21.93 9.48 -6.47
N THR A 208 -22.33 8.47 -7.23
CA THR A 208 -22.24 7.05 -6.81
C THR A 208 -20.82 6.51 -7.01
N PRO A 209 -20.21 5.84 -6.01
CA PRO A 209 -18.99 5.07 -6.19
C PRO A 209 -19.12 3.99 -7.28
N GLY A 210 -18.10 3.85 -8.13
CA GLY A 210 -17.97 2.69 -9.01
C GLY A 210 -17.54 1.44 -8.22
N GLU A 211 -17.66 0.26 -8.84
CA GLU A 211 -17.46 -1.06 -8.20
C GLU A 211 -16.19 -1.16 -7.32
N VAL A 212 -15.06 -0.62 -7.80
CA VAL A 212 -13.77 -0.63 -7.08
C VAL A 212 -13.83 0.19 -5.78
N ALA A 213 -14.46 1.37 -5.82
CA ALA A 213 -14.58 2.27 -4.67
C ALA A 213 -15.66 1.81 -3.69
N GLN A 214 -16.75 1.21 -4.19
CA GLN A 214 -17.75 0.56 -3.33
C GLN A 214 -17.13 -0.65 -2.62
N SER A 215 -16.42 -1.53 -3.34
CA SER A 215 -15.69 -2.66 -2.77
C SER A 215 -14.55 -2.23 -1.82
N TYR A 216 -14.11 -0.98 -1.87
CA TYR A 216 -13.23 -0.41 -0.84
C TYR A 216 -14.00 -0.10 0.45
N LEU A 217 -15.16 0.56 0.37
CA LEU A 217 -16.02 0.82 1.52
C LEU A 217 -16.55 -0.47 2.17
N ASP A 218 -17.02 -1.43 1.37
CA ASP A 218 -17.56 -2.70 1.89
C ASP A 218 -16.53 -3.45 2.74
N ARG A 219 -15.26 -3.43 2.32
CA ARG A 219 -14.13 -3.99 3.09
C ARG A 219 -13.76 -3.12 4.29
N LEU A 220 -13.84 -1.79 4.19
CA LEU A 220 -13.60 -0.88 5.31
C LEU A 220 -14.59 -1.13 6.45
N HIS A 221 -15.88 -1.30 6.11
CA HIS A 221 -16.93 -1.67 7.07
C HIS A 221 -16.66 -3.05 7.68
N GLY A 222 -16.31 -4.05 6.87
CA GLY A 222 -15.94 -5.39 7.34
C GLY A 222 -14.72 -5.39 8.29
N ASN A 223 -13.76 -4.51 8.06
CA ASN A 223 -12.56 -4.35 8.88
C ASN A 223 -12.76 -3.48 10.14
N TRP A 224 -13.89 -2.75 10.25
CA TRP A 224 -14.09 -1.73 11.30
C TRP A 224 -14.06 -2.29 12.73
N THR A 225 -14.67 -3.48 12.95
CA THR A 225 -14.64 -4.15 14.26
C THR A 225 -13.22 -4.55 14.65
N THR A 226 -12.52 -5.24 13.74
CA THR A 226 -11.14 -5.71 13.91
C THR A 226 -10.18 -4.54 14.17
N ALA A 227 -10.34 -3.44 13.43
CA ALA A 227 -9.59 -2.21 13.61
C ALA A 227 -9.76 -1.62 15.02
N GLY A 228 -11.00 -1.62 15.53
CA GLY A 228 -11.31 -1.20 16.89
C GLY A 228 -10.80 -2.18 17.96
N GLU A 229 -10.78 -3.48 17.70
CA GLU A 229 -10.20 -4.47 18.62
C GLU A 229 -8.69 -4.31 18.75
N ALA A 230 -7.98 -4.13 17.63
CA ALA A 230 -6.54 -3.85 17.64
C ALA A 230 -6.21 -2.61 18.51
N ILE A 231 -6.95 -1.52 18.33
CA ILE A 231 -6.76 -0.27 19.11
C ILE A 231 -7.16 -0.43 20.59
N ARG A 232 -8.26 -1.13 20.90
CA ARG A 232 -8.68 -1.39 22.29
C ARG A 232 -7.79 -2.40 23.03
N SER A 233 -6.94 -3.15 22.31
CA SER A 233 -6.02 -4.13 22.89
C SER A 233 -4.67 -3.54 23.34
N LEU A 234 -4.49 -2.23 23.19
CA LEU A 234 -3.33 -1.50 23.73
C LEU A 234 -3.37 -1.44 25.27
N PRO A 235 -2.21 -1.58 25.95
CA PRO A 235 -2.10 -1.56 27.41
C PRO A 235 -2.09 -0.15 28.03
#